data_AF-A0A9E0P3H3-F1
#
_entry.id   AF-A0A9E0P3H3-F1
#
_cell.length_a   1.000
_cell.length_b   1.000
_cell.length_c   1.000
_cell.angle_alpha   90.00
_cell.angle_beta   90.00
_cell.angle_gamma   90.00
#
_symmetry.space_group_name_H-M   'P 1'
#
loop_
_entity.id
_entity.type
_entity.pdbx_description
1 polymer ?
#
loop_
_entity_poly.entity_id
_entity_poly.type
_entity_poly.pdbx_seq_one_letter_code
_entity_poly.pdbx_strand_id
1 'polypeptide(L)'
;MTSCTLRPATPDDLTAIHGLIMEHGPNQWNWLPEDGVASTLDELRTGLAGAVVADNGQRLLGALVYRQEDHFPHLRPHDAAPAQCGFLVEAVVSREAAGQGLGT
;
A
#
# COMPACT_ATOMS: atom_id res chain seq x y z
N MET A 1 1.09 -18.10 -12.54
CA MET A 1 0.72 -17.28 -11.38
C MET A 1 1.90 -17.30 -10.43
N THR A 2 2.46 -16.13 -10.15
CA THR A 2 3.50 -16.02 -9.12
C THR A 2 2.83 -16.32 -7.78
N SER A 3 3.25 -17.39 -7.10
CA SER A 3 2.71 -17.72 -5.79
C SER A 3 3.16 -16.65 -4.79
N CYS A 4 2.22 -16.00 -4.12
CA CYS A 4 2.52 -15.07 -3.03
C CYS A 4 1.40 -15.12 -1.98
N THR A 5 1.76 -14.72 -0.76
CA THR A 5 0.83 -14.58 0.36
C THR A 5 0.56 -13.10 0.59
N LEU A 6 -0.71 -12.75 0.76
CA LEU A 6 -1.10 -11.42 1.24
C LEU A 6 -1.08 -11.43 2.77
N ARG A 7 -0.34 -10.50 3.36
CA ARG A 7 -0.24 -10.37 4.83
C ARG A 7 -0.14 -8.91 5.26
N PRO A 8 -0.55 -8.56 6.48
CA PRO A 8 -0.21 -7.27 7.06
C PRO A 8 1.30 -7.05 7.05
N ALA A 9 1.70 -5.81 6.78
CA ALA A 9 3.08 -5.38 6.90
C ALA A 9 3.51 -5.33 8.35
N THR A 10 4.81 -5.52 8.57
CA THR A 10 5.49 -5.36 9.85
C THR A 10 6.53 -4.23 9.73
N PRO A 11 7.08 -3.72 10.86
CA PRO A 11 8.15 -2.73 10.80
C PRO A 11 9.37 -3.18 9.99
N ASP A 12 9.64 -4.48 9.92
CA ASP A 12 10.76 -5.04 9.15
C ASP A 12 10.55 -4.93 7.63
N ASP A 13 9.31 -4.77 7.19
CA ASP A 13 8.96 -4.62 5.76
C ASP A 13 9.18 -3.19 5.24
N LEU A 14 9.35 -2.18 6.11
CA LEU A 14 9.37 -0.77 5.71
C LEU A 14 10.42 -0.43 4.64
N THR A 15 11.62 -1.01 4.77
CA THR A 15 12.69 -0.80 3.78
C THR A 15 12.31 -1.41 2.43
N ALA A 16 11.69 -2.59 2.42
CA ALA A 16 11.25 -3.26 1.20
C ALA A 16 10.05 -2.53 0.56
N ILE A 17 9.12 -2.02 1.37
CA ILE A 17 7.99 -1.20 0.89
C ILE A 17 8.51 0.09 0.22
N HIS A 18 9.45 0.78 0.85
CA HIS A 18 10.06 1.98 0.28
C HIS A 18 10.70 1.69 -1.09
N GLY A 19 11.53 0.64 -1.17
CA GLY A 19 12.16 0.22 -2.42
C GLY A 19 11.14 -0.09 -3.50
N LEU A 20 10.08 -0.83 -3.15
CA LEU A 20 9.01 -1.19 -4.08
C LEU A 20 8.27 0.04 -4.62
N ILE A 21 7.92 0.99 -3.75
CA ILE A 21 7.27 2.26 -4.13
C ILE A 21 8.17 3.04 -5.07
N MET A 22 9.44 3.27 -4.71
CA MET A 22 10.32 4.12 -5.51
C MET A 22 10.70 3.46 -6.85
N GLU A 23 10.85 2.13 -6.88
CA GLU A 23 11.23 1.42 -8.09
C GLU A 23 10.04 1.25 -9.06
N HIS A 24 8.86 0.88 -8.56
CA HIS A 24 7.73 0.47 -9.39
C HIS A 24 6.53 1.43 -9.37
N GLY A 25 6.45 2.33 -8.39
CA GLY A 25 5.36 3.29 -8.22
C GLY A 25 5.34 4.44 -9.24
N PRO A 26 6.49 5.09 -9.56
CA PRO A 26 6.50 6.19 -10.51
C PRO A 26 6.09 5.74 -11.91
N ASN A 27 5.18 6.50 -12.50
CA ASN A 27 4.76 6.33 -13.90
C ASN A 27 4.33 7.69 -14.48
N GLN A 28 3.94 7.72 -15.75
CA GLN A 28 3.60 8.98 -16.44
C GLN A 28 2.40 9.74 -15.85
N TRP A 29 1.62 9.11 -14.96
CA TRP A 29 0.49 9.69 -14.26
C TRP A 29 0.69 9.78 -12.74
N ASN A 30 1.78 9.20 -12.21
CA ASN A 30 2.06 9.17 -10.78
C ASN A 30 3.47 9.68 -10.50
N TRP A 31 3.57 10.94 -10.09
CA TRP A 31 4.81 11.51 -9.59
C TRP A 31 4.84 11.38 -8.06
N LEU A 32 5.90 10.74 -7.55
CA LEU A 32 6.06 10.45 -6.13
C LEU A 32 7.19 11.32 -5.56
N PRO A 33 6.86 12.44 -4.88
CA PRO A 33 7.88 13.27 -4.23
C PRO A 33 8.51 12.51 -3.06
N GLU A 34 9.84 12.59 -2.94
CA GLU A 34 10.60 11.88 -1.90
C GLU A 34 10.07 12.19 -0.48
N ASP A 35 9.80 13.47 -0.18
CA ASP A 35 9.27 13.89 1.12
C ASP A 35 7.88 13.28 1.41
N GLY A 36 7.04 13.14 0.38
CA GLY A 36 5.72 12.52 0.51
C GLY A 36 5.83 11.03 0.83
N VAL A 37 6.71 10.32 0.14
CA VAL A 37 6.98 8.90 0.40
C VAL A 37 7.59 8.70 1.79
N ALA A 38 8.52 9.58 2.20
CA ALA A 38 9.11 9.55 3.52
C ALA A 38 8.05 9.75 4.64
N SER A 39 7.12 10.68 4.45
CA SER A 39 5.99 10.89 5.37
C SER A 39 5.13 9.63 5.51
N THR A 40 4.80 8.97 4.40
CA THR A 40 4.02 7.73 4.40
C THR A 40 4.73 6.60 5.15
N LEU A 41 6.06 6.48 5.02
CA LEU A 41 6.84 5.51 5.79
C LEU A 41 6.85 5.83 7.29
N ASP A 42 6.88 7.11 7.65
CA ASP A 42 6.82 7.53 9.05
C ASP A 42 5.48 7.20 9.71
N GLU A 43 4.39 7.36 8.97
CA GLU A 43 3.05 6.97 9.41
C GLU A 43 2.92 5.46 9.59
N LEU A 44 3.51 4.65 8.69
CA LEU A 44 3.56 3.20 8.87
C LEU A 44 4.37 2.80 10.11
N ARG A 45 5.50 3.49 10.33
CA ARG A 45 6.37 3.27 11.49
C ARG A 45 5.68 3.62 12.82
N THR A 46 4.85 4.66 12.82
CA THR A 46 4.12 5.15 14.00
C THR A 46 2.75 4.49 14.19
N GLY A 47 2.28 3.71 13.21
CA GLY A 47 0.97 3.04 13.23
C GLY A 47 -0.20 3.96 12.87
N LEU A 48 0.08 5.17 12.36
CA LEU A 48 -0.95 6.07 11.81
C LEU A 48 -1.47 5.56 10.45
N ALA A 49 -0.64 4.80 9.72
CA ALA A 49 -1.03 4.06 8.54
C ALA A 49 -0.82 2.55 8.75
N GLY A 50 -1.57 1.75 7.99
CA GLY A 50 -1.37 0.31 7.86
C GLY A 50 -0.95 -0.04 6.44
N ALA A 51 -0.39 -1.24 6.25
CA ALA A 51 -0.12 -1.77 4.92
C ALA A 51 -0.39 -3.27 4.82
N VAL A 52 -0.77 -3.71 3.62
CA VAL A 52 -0.82 -5.12 3.21
C VAL A 52 0.25 -5.33 2.15
N VAL A 53 1.03 -6.40 2.27
CA VAL A 53 2.10 -6.75 1.33
C VAL A 53 1.82 -8.09 0.68
N ALA A 54 2.22 -8.22 -0.58
CA ALA A 54 2.24 -9.47 -1.32
C ALA A 54 3.67 -10.05 -1.29
N ASP A 55 3.86 -11.16 -0.58
CA ASP A 55 5.18 -11.74 -0.30
C ASP A 55 5.30 -13.13 -0.94
N ASN A 56 6.34 -13.36 -1.75
CA ASN A 56 6.61 -14.66 -2.37
C ASN A 56 7.64 -15.51 -1.60
N GLY A 57 8.04 -15.08 -0.40
CA GLY A 57 9.06 -15.71 0.45
C GLY A 57 10.49 -15.27 0.15
N GLN A 58 10.72 -14.51 -0.93
CA GLN A 58 12.03 -13.95 -1.28
C GLN A 58 12.02 -12.43 -1.32
N ARG A 59 10.92 -11.83 -1.77
CA ARG A 59 10.73 -10.39 -1.88
C ARG A 59 9.25 -10.02 -1.87
N LEU A 60 8.98 -8.74 -1.61
CA LEU A 60 7.67 -8.17 -1.84
C LEU A 60 7.43 -8.00 -3.35
N LEU A 61 6.26 -8.42 -3.82
CA LEU A 61 5.77 -8.22 -5.18
C LEU A 61 4.72 -7.11 -5.27
N GLY A 62 4.21 -6.65 -4.13
CA GLY A 62 3.16 -5.64 -4.05
C GLY A 62 3.06 -5.08 -2.64
N ALA A 63 2.61 -3.83 -2.55
CA ALA A 63 2.27 -3.18 -1.29
C ALA A 63 1.04 -2.29 -1.51
N LEU A 64 0.12 -2.33 -0.55
CA LEU A 64 -1.00 -1.40 -0.44
C LEU A 64 -0.91 -0.73 0.93
N VAL A 65 -0.79 0.60 0.94
CA VAL A 65 -0.76 1.44 2.13
C VAL A 65 -2.12 2.09 2.30
N TYR A 66 -2.66 2.06 3.51
CA TYR A 66 -3.97 2.63 3.82
C TYR A 66 -3.99 3.36 5.16
N ARG A 67 -4.92 4.30 5.31
CA ARG A 67 -5.27 4.95 6.58
C ARG A 67 -6.73 4.68 6.91
N GLN A 68 -7.03 4.41 8.18
CA GLN A 68 -8.39 4.13 8.64
C GLN A 68 -9.05 5.42 9.10
N GLU A 69 -9.59 6.16 8.13
CA GLU A 69 -10.19 7.49 8.32
C GLU A 69 -11.49 7.60 7.50
N ASP A 70 -12.38 8.53 7.87
CA ASP A 70 -13.63 8.83 7.15
C ASP A 70 -13.69 10.32 6.78
N HIS A 71 -12.82 10.78 5.87
CA HIS A 71 -12.76 12.18 5.41
C HIS A 71 -14.01 12.61 4.62
N PHE A 72 -14.73 11.66 4.01
CA PHE A 72 -15.90 11.93 3.16
C PHE A 72 -17.11 11.14 3.65
N PRO A 73 -17.64 11.44 4.85
CA PRO A 73 -18.73 10.67 5.46
C PRO A 73 -20.02 10.70 4.65
N HIS A 74 -20.17 11.68 3.73
CA HIS A 74 -21.29 11.80 2.82
C HIS A 74 -21.19 10.88 1.58
N LEU A 75 -20.01 10.34 1.28
CA LEU A 75 -19.78 9.35 0.23
C LEU A 75 -19.75 7.91 0.77
N ARG A 76 -19.75 7.74 2.10
CA ARG A 76 -19.73 6.43 2.76
C ARG A 76 -21.03 5.67 2.46
N PRO A 77 -20.97 4.38 2.04
CA PRO A 77 -22.15 3.53 1.94
C PRO A 77 -22.95 3.51 3.24
N HIS A 78 -24.28 3.51 3.14
CA HIS A 78 -25.16 3.60 4.31
C HIS A 78 -25.00 2.45 5.31
N ASP A 79 -24.54 1.29 4.84
CA ASP A 79 -24.34 0.06 5.61
C ASP A 79 -22.89 -0.13 6.14
N ALA A 80 -21.94 0.73 5.76
CA ALA A 80 -20.56 0.68 6.24
C ALA A 80 -20.40 1.56 7.48
N ALA A 81 -19.87 1.03 8.59
CA ALA A 81 -19.53 1.87 9.75
C ALA A 81 -18.29 2.74 9.46
N PRO A 82 -18.13 3.94 10.08
CA PRO A 82 -16.94 4.78 9.88
C PRO A 82 -15.62 4.04 10.17
N ALA A 83 -15.61 3.16 11.17
CA ALA A 83 -14.44 2.35 11.50
C ALA A 83 -14.09 1.29 10.44
N GLN A 84 -14.96 1.04 9.46
CA GLN A 84 -14.69 0.13 8.33
C GLN A 84 -14.21 0.90 7.09
N CYS A 85 -14.17 2.24 7.16
CA CYS A 85 -13.71 3.08 6.08
C CYS A 85 -12.21 3.33 6.19
N GLY A 86 -11.59 3.42 5.02
CA GLY A 86 -10.19 3.78 4.91
C GLY A 86 -9.88 4.32 3.54
N PHE A 87 -8.75 5.01 3.47
CA PHE A 87 -8.21 5.59 2.25
C PHE A 87 -7.01 4.80 1.81
N LEU A 88 -6.97 4.45 0.53
CA LEU A 88 -5.78 3.95 -0.12
C LEU A 88 -4.84 5.14 -0.33
N VAL A 89 -3.68 5.09 0.32
CA VAL A 89 -2.63 6.11 0.21
C VAL A 89 -1.76 5.80 -0.99
N GLU A 90 -1.22 4.58 -1.04
CA GLU A 90 -0.38 4.09 -2.14
C GLU A 90 -0.72 2.64 -2.45
N ALA A 91 -0.68 2.28 -3.73
CA ALA A 91 -0.74 0.88 -4.15
C ALA A 91 0.24 0.67 -5.30
N VAL A 92 1.12 -0.31 -5.13
CA VAL A 92 2.15 -0.64 -6.10
C VAL A 92 2.23 -2.16 -6.25
N VAL A 93 2.32 -2.61 -7.49
CA VAL A 93 2.64 -4.00 -7.86
C VAL A 93 3.92 -3.94 -8.67
N SER A 94 4.85 -4.86 -8.42
CA SER A 94 6.10 -4.95 -9.16
C SER A 94 5.80 -5.17 -10.65
N ARG A 95 6.64 -4.61 -11.53
CA ARG A 95 6.41 -4.71 -12.98
C ARG A 95 6.39 -6.16 -13.48
N GLU A 96 7.14 -7.05 -12.83
CA GLU A 96 7.19 -8.48 -13.14
C GLU A 96 5.90 -9.22 -12.72
N ALA A 97 5.18 -8.70 -11.72
CA ALA A 97 3.95 -9.29 -11.21
C ALA A 97 2.68 -8.58 -11.75
N ALA A 98 2.83 -7.49 -12.49
CA ALA A 98 1.73 -6.77 -13.12
C ALA A 98 0.94 -7.66 -14.08
N GLY A 99 -0.39 -7.44 -14.15
CA GLY A 99 -1.29 -8.22 -15.00
C GLY A 99 -1.61 -9.64 -14.50
N GLN A 100 -1.14 -10.03 -13.32
CA GLN A 100 -1.38 -11.36 -12.74
C GLN A 100 -2.50 -11.38 -11.68
N GLY A 101 -3.26 -10.29 -11.54
CA GLY A 101 -4.39 -10.19 -10.61
C GLY A 101 -4.04 -9.77 -9.18
N LEU A 102 -2.78 -9.42 -8.87
CA LEU A 102 -2.39 -9.00 -7.51
C LEU A 102 -2.99 -7.67 -7.05
N GLY A 103 -3.36 -6.79 -7.98
CA GLY A 103 -3.98 -5.49 -7.69
C GLY A 103 -5.49 -5.45 -7.93
N THR A 104 -6.15 -6.61 -8.07
CA THR A 104 -7.61 -6.73 -8.19
C THR A 104 -8.26 -6.71 -6.82
#